data_AF-A0A4Y7KX74-F1
#
_entry.id   AF-A0A4Y7KX74-F1
#
_cell.length_a   1.000
_cell.length_b   1.000
_cell.length_c   1.000
_cell.angle_alpha   90.00
_cell.angle_beta   90.00
_cell.angle_gamma   90.00
#
_symmetry.space_group_name_H-M   'P 1'
#
loop_
_entity.id
_entity.type
_entity.pdbx_description
1 polymer ?
#
loop_
_entity_poly.entity_id
_entity_poly.type
_entity_poly.pdbx_seq_one_letter_code
_entity_poly.pdbx_strand_id
1 'polypeptide(L)'
;MLDIYRTSFLPAIPPTADRVEDSMTDKSSDLLIHCAIELQEAGLEFSKLQQPEDLLNVQFDRSSGTLNIPPLRMDGNTILLFCNFMAYEQCDRDAQPYFSNHFMFLNRLVNTSKDIEILHNNGS
;
A
#
# COMPACT_ATOMS: atom_id res chain seq x y z
N MET A 1 -9.55 7.84 12.18
CA MET A 1 -8.67 6.72 12.60
C MET A 1 -7.48 6.51 11.64
N LEU A 2 -7.57 6.87 10.36
CA LEU A 2 -6.42 6.86 9.43
C LEU A 2 -5.37 7.95 9.73
N ASP A 3 -5.78 9.11 10.23
CA ASP A 3 -4.84 10.23 10.45
C ASP A 3 -3.76 9.92 11.49
N ILE A 4 -4.09 9.12 12.50
CA ILE A 4 -3.16 8.75 13.59
C ILE A 4 -1.97 7.94 13.04
N TYR A 5 -2.17 7.15 11.98
CA TYR A 5 -1.11 6.36 11.36
C TYR A 5 -0.21 7.19 10.43
N ARG A 6 -0.73 8.26 9.81
CA ARG A 6 0.11 9.18 9.03
C ARG A 6 1.11 9.94 9.89
N THR A 7 0.72 10.31 11.11
CA THR A 7 1.55 11.16 11.98
C THR A 7 2.62 10.38 12.74
N SER A 8 2.44 9.09 12.98
CA SER A 8 3.42 8.26 13.68
C SER A 8 4.53 7.71 12.78
N PHE A 9 4.30 7.61 11.47
CA PHE A 9 5.23 7.00 10.50
C PHE A 9 6.04 7.99 9.66
N LEU A 10 5.82 9.31 9.78
CA LEU A 10 6.68 10.31 9.14
C LEU A 10 7.57 10.97 10.19
N PRO A 11 8.89 11.13 9.94
CA PRO A 11 9.78 11.78 10.88
C PRO A 11 9.38 13.26 11.01
N ALA A 12 9.02 13.67 12.22
CA ALA A 12 8.69 15.05 12.54
C ALA A 12 9.92 15.94 12.34
N ILE A 13 9.90 16.79 11.31
CA ILE A 13 10.91 17.84 11.12
C ILE A 13 10.63 18.94 12.17
N PRO A 14 11.57 19.23 13.09
CA PRO A 14 11.39 20.31 14.06
C PRO A 14 11.67 21.67 13.38
N PRO A 15 10.95 22.74 13.77
CA PRO A 15 11.11 24.04 13.14
C PRO A 15 12.15 24.87 13.89
N THR A 16 13.40 24.94 13.40
CA THR A 16 14.29 26.07 13.71
C THR A 16 15.29 26.33 12.59
N ALA A 17 15.37 27.61 12.24
CA ALA A 17 16.26 28.24 11.26
C ALA A 17 17.75 27.92 11.48
N ASP A 18 18.46 27.51 10.42
CA ASP A 18 19.34 28.38 9.65
C ASP A 18 20.01 27.59 8.51
N ARG A 19 20.27 28.28 7.39
CA ARG A 19 20.57 27.73 6.07
C ARG A 19 21.92 27.02 6.01
N VAL A 20 21.91 25.77 5.56
CA VAL A 20 22.98 25.20 4.72
C VAL A 20 22.34 24.81 3.40
N GLU A 21 22.58 25.61 2.36
CA GLU A 21 22.30 25.19 0.98
C GLU A 21 23.34 24.13 0.61
N ASP A 22 22.93 22.86 0.64
CA ASP A 22 23.60 21.81 -0.09
C ASP A 22 22.59 21.11 -1.01
N SER A 23 22.90 21.21 -2.31
CA SER A 23 22.47 20.41 -3.44
C SER A 23 21.01 19.96 -3.53
N MET A 24 20.30 20.63 -4.44
CA MET A 24 19.09 20.14 -5.09
C MET A 24 19.29 18.71 -5.63
N THR A 25 18.58 17.74 -5.06
CA THR A 25 17.43 17.11 -5.72
C THR A 25 16.81 16.12 -4.74
N ASP A 26 15.65 16.52 -4.23
CA ASP A 26 14.65 15.64 -3.64
C ASP A 26 14.38 14.47 -4.61
N LYS A 27 15.03 13.33 -4.37
CA LYS A 27 14.68 12.06 -5.02
C LYS A 27 13.61 11.35 -4.19
N SER A 28 12.50 12.04 -3.93
CA SER A 28 11.23 11.42 -3.53
C SER A 28 10.49 10.90 -4.77
N SER A 29 11.20 10.28 -5.70
CA SER A 29 10.65 9.68 -6.92
C SER A 29 10.34 8.19 -6.79
N ASP A 30 10.49 7.59 -5.60
CA ASP A 30 10.67 6.13 -5.52
C ASP A 30 9.49 5.34 -4.92
N LEU A 31 8.30 5.93 -4.78
CA LEU A 31 7.07 5.17 -4.48
C LEU A 31 5.85 5.73 -5.26
N LEU A 32 6.00 5.88 -6.57
CA LEU A 32 4.93 6.25 -7.53
C LEU A 32 3.92 5.10 -7.73
N ILE A 33 3.39 4.56 -6.64
CA ILE A 33 2.21 3.68 -6.72
C ILE A 33 1.01 4.61 -6.90
N HIS A 34 0.55 4.68 -8.15
CA HIS A 34 -0.68 5.32 -8.56
C HIS A 34 -1.90 4.63 -7.93
N CYS A 35 -2.96 5.39 -7.64
CA CYS A 35 -4.18 4.78 -7.11
C CYS A 35 -4.88 3.93 -8.18
N ALA A 36 -5.87 3.11 -7.79
CA ALA A 36 -6.53 2.18 -8.70
C ALA A 36 -7.13 2.87 -9.94
N ILE A 37 -7.71 4.06 -9.76
CA ILE A 37 -8.20 4.90 -10.87
C ILE A 37 -7.07 5.28 -11.83
N GLU A 38 -5.99 5.85 -11.31
CA GLU A 38 -4.86 6.32 -12.13
C GLU A 38 -4.19 5.16 -12.89
N LEU A 39 -4.06 4.00 -12.24
CA LEU A 39 -3.55 2.80 -12.89
C LEU A 39 -4.48 2.29 -13.99
N GLN A 40 -5.79 2.30 -13.75
CA GLN A 40 -6.78 1.94 -14.78
C GLN A 40 -6.73 2.91 -15.96
N GLU A 41 -6.60 4.21 -15.71
CA GLU A 41 -6.44 5.24 -16.75
C GLU A 41 -5.13 5.08 -17.55
N ALA A 42 -4.08 4.56 -16.91
CA ALA A 42 -2.83 4.19 -17.57
C ALA A 42 -2.89 2.87 -18.36
N GLY A 43 -4.05 2.20 -18.39
CA GLY A 43 -4.26 0.95 -19.13
C GLY A 43 -3.94 -0.32 -18.35
N LEU A 44 -3.78 -0.24 -17.02
CA LEU A 44 -3.63 -1.41 -16.16
C LEU A 44 -5.00 -1.98 -15.79
N GLU A 45 -5.13 -3.30 -15.90
CA GLU A 45 -6.35 -4.01 -15.49
C GLU A 45 -6.16 -4.65 -14.11
N PHE A 46 -7.27 -4.88 -13.40
CA PHE A 46 -7.28 -5.54 -12.10
C PHE A 46 -8.05 -6.85 -12.17
N SER A 47 -7.61 -7.85 -11.41
CA SER A 47 -8.29 -9.14 -11.34
C SER A 47 -8.11 -9.81 -9.97
N LYS A 48 -9.01 -10.74 -9.64
CA LYS A 48 -8.84 -11.65 -8.50
C LYS A 48 -7.78 -12.68 -8.81
N LEU A 49 -6.90 -12.90 -7.83
CA LEU A 49 -6.16 -14.16 -7.78
C LEU A 49 -7.15 -15.30 -7.43
N GLN A 50 -7.28 -16.29 -8.33
CA GLN A 50 -8.27 -17.38 -8.21
C GLN A 50 -7.95 -18.35 -7.07
N GLN A 51 -6.67 -18.54 -6.75
CA GLN A 51 -6.18 -19.42 -5.70
C GLN A 51 -5.10 -18.71 -4.89
N PRO A 52 -5.49 -17.83 -3.94
CA PRO A 52 -4.53 -17.20 -3.07
C PRO A 52 -4.01 -18.23 -2.06
N GLU A 53 -2.84 -18.80 -2.33
CA GLU A 53 -2.10 -19.60 -1.33
C GLU A 53 -1.54 -18.73 -0.20
N ASP A 54 -1.39 -17.43 -0.45
CA ASP A 54 -0.82 -16.44 0.47
C ASP A 54 -1.60 -15.11 0.36
N LEU A 55 -1.87 -14.50 1.51
CA LEU A 55 -2.54 -13.20 1.66
C LEU A 55 -1.73 -12.06 1.05
N LEU A 56 -0.41 -12.23 0.93
CA LEU A 56 0.51 -11.21 0.40
C LEU A 56 0.77 -11.35 -1.11
N ASN A 57 0.22 -12.38 -1.76
CA ASN A 57 0.55 -12.76 -3.12
C ASN A 57 -0.11 -11.86 -4.18
N VAL A 58 0.59 -10.78 -4.55
CA VAL A 58 0.21 -9.88 -5.66
C VAL A 58 1.01 -10.25 -6.90
N GLN A 59 0.33 -10.44 -8.04
CA GLN A 59 0.98 -10.88 -9.29
C GLN A 59 0.69 -9.92 -10.44
N PHE A 60 1.73 -9.42 -11.08
CA PHE A 60 1.60 -8.59 -12.28
C PHE A 60 1.90 -9.41 -13.52
N ASP A 61 0.88 -9.63 -14.35
CA ASP A 61 1.04 -10.21 -15.67
C ASP A 61 1.37 -9.10 -16.68
N ARG A 62 2.65 -9.05 -17.06
CA ARG A 62 3.14 -8.07 -18.04
C ARG A 62 2.56 -8.25 -19.44
N SER A 63 2.10 -9.45 -19.79
CA SER A 63 1.60 -9.75 -21.13
C SER A 63 0.18 -9.24 -21.34
N SER A 64 -0.65 -9.30 -20.30
CA SER A 64 -2.01 -8.76 -20.27
C SER A 64 -2.11 -7.36 -19.66
N GLY A 65 -1.06 -6.88 -18.99
CA GLY A 65 -1.12 -5.62 -18.24
C GLY A 65 -2.01 -5.71 -17.00
N THR A 66 -2.20 -6.91 -16.46
CA THR A 66 -3.15 -7.16 -15.37
C THR A 66 -2.45 -7.34 -14.03
N LEU A 67 -2.93 -6.62 -13.01
CA LEU A 67 -2.53 -6.78 -11.61
C LEU A 67 -3.55 -7.67 -10.88
N ASN A 68 -3.11 -8.88 -10.56
CA ASN A 68 -3.88 -9.86 -9.81
C ASN A 68 -3.64 -9.62 -8.32
N ILE A 69 -4.70 -9.30 -7.59
CA ILE A 69 -4.65 -9.04 -6.14
C ILE A 69 -5.43 -10.17 -5.44
N PRO A 70 -4.91 -10.72 -4.33
CA PRO A 70 -5.64 -11.73 -3.58
C PRO A 70 -6.90 -11.06 -2.97
N PRO A 71 -8.07 -11.71 -3.04
CA PRO A 71 -9.30 -11.13 -2.51
C PRO A 71 -9.18 -10.87 -1.01
N LEU A 72 -9.36 -9.63 -0.59
CA LEU A 72 -9.30 -9.22 0.80
C LEU A 72 -10.70 -9.10 1.38
N ARG A 73 -11.03 -9.97 2.33
CA ARG A 73 -12.24 -9.79 3.12
C ARG A 73 -12.05 -8.63 4.08
N MET A 74 -12.75 -7.52 3.86
CA MET A 74 -12.76 -6.38 4.78
C MET A 74 -13.73 -6.64 5.95
N ASP A 75 -13.50 -7.72 6.70
CA ASP A 75 -14.19 -7.96 7.97
C ASP A 75 -13.32 -7.53 9.16
N GLY A 76 -13.95 -7.32 10.32
CA GLY A 76 -13.25 -6.88 11.52
C GLY A 76 -12.13 -7.83 11.95
N ASN A 77 -12.28 -9.13 11.67
CA ASN A 77 -11.25 -10.14 11.99
C ASN A 77 -10.01 -9.97 11.11
N THR A 78 -10.20 -9.68 9.83
CA THR A 78 -9.09 -9.46 8.88
C THR A 78 -8.33 -8.19 9.24
N ILE A 79 -9.02 -7.11 9.62
CA ILE A 79 -8.39 -5.88 10.12
C ILE A 79 -7.53 -6.18 11.36
N LEU A 80 -8.07 -6.90 12.33
CA LEU A 80 -7.33 -7.29 13.54
C LEU A 80 -6.12 -8.17 13.24
N LEU A 81 -6.25 -9.08 12.28
CA LEU A 81 -5.16 -9.96 11.86
C LEU A 81 -4.00 -9.14 11.25
N PHE A 82 -4.28 -8.20 10.34
CA PHE A 82 -3.26 -7.31 9.78
C PHE A 82 -2.60 -6.44 10.84
N CYS A 83 -3.37 -5.90 11.80
CA CYS A 83 -2.81 -5.14 12.91
C CYS A 83 -1.88 -5.99 13.78
N ASN A 84 -2.24 -7.24 14.06
CA ASN A 84 -1.40 -8.16 14.83
C ASN A 84 -0.09 -8.49 14.09
N PHE A 85 -0.13 -8.70 12.77
CA PHE A 85 1.07 -8.93 11.99
C PHE A 85 1.99 -7.71 11.94
N MET A 86 1.44 -6.50 11.74
CA MET A 86 2.25 -5.28 11.82
C MET A 86 2.82 -5.05 13.23
N ALA A 87 2.09 -5.39 14.29
CA ALA A 87 2.60 -5.31 15.66
C ALA A 87 3.76 -6.30 15.89
N TYR A 88 3.66 -7.52 15.34
CA TYR A 88 4.75 -8.49 15.35
C TYR A 88 6.00 -7.93 14.65
N GLU A 89 5.85 -7.37 13.44
CA GLU A 89 6.95 -6.74 12.69
C GLU A 89 7.62 -5.58 13.45
N GLN A 90 6.85 -4.81 14.23
CA GLN A 90 7.38 -3.68 14.99
C GLN A 90 8.06 -4.10 16.30
N CYS A 91 7.67 -5.24 16.86
CA CYS A 91 8.17 -5.73 18.15
C CYS A 91 9.38 -6.65 17.99
N ASP A 92 9.59 -7.23 16.81
CA ASP A 92 10.70 -8.10 16.49
C ASP A 92 11.69 -7.38 15.56
N ARG A 93 12.93 -7.19 16.04
CA ARG A 93 13.96 -6.43 15.30
C ARG A 93 14.48 -7.20 14.07
N ASP A 94 14.28 -8.51 14.03
CA ASP A 94 14.71 -9.39 12.94
C ASP A 94 13.57 -9.66 11.94
N ALA A 95 12.33 -9.29 12.30
CA ALA A 95 11.18 -9.45 11.42
C ALA A 95 11.30 -8.55 10.17
N GLN A 96 10.90 -9.13 9.04
CA GLN A 96 10.85 -8.43 7.76
C GLN A 96 9.48 -7.73 7.59
N PRO A 97 9.42 -6.53 7.00
CA PRO A 97 8.21 -5.70 6.94
C PRO A 97 7.24 -6.12 5.82
N TYR A 98 6.95 -7.40 5.69
CA TYR A 98 6.11 -7.94 4.62
C TYR A 98 4.68 -7.40 4.65
N PHE A 99 4.04 -7.42 5.82
CA PHE A 99 2.68 -6.93 6.05
C PHE A 99 2.62 -5.41 6.05
N SER A 100 3.62 -4.73 6.63
CA SER A 100 3.73 -3.27 6.55
C SER A 100 3.85 -2.80 5.10
N ASN A 101 4.71 -3.44 4.29
CA ASN A 101 4.86 -3.11 2.88
C ASN A 101 3.60 -3.41 2.08
N HIS A 102 2.95 -4.55 2.34
CA HIS A 102 1.72 -4.91 1.67
C HIS A 102 0.57 -3.95 2.04
N PHE A 103 0.47 -3.55 3.30
CA PHE A 103 -0.50 -2.54 3.74
C PHE A 103 -0.23 -1.18 3.10
N MET A 104 1.04 -0.75 3.03
CA MET A 104 1.41 0.49 2.33
C MET A 104 1.03 0.42 0.85
N PHE A 105 1.27 -0.71 0.18
CA PHE A 105 0.87 -0.93 -1.21
C PHE A 105 -0.66 -0.79 -1.40
N LEU A 106 -1.46 -1.49 -0.58
CA LEU A 106 -2.93 -1.40 -0.64
C LEU A 106 -3.44 0.01 -0.32
N ASN A 107 -2.86 0.68 0.68
CA ASN A 107 -3.21 2.04 1.07
C ASN A 107 -2.89 3.06 -0.03
N ARG A 108 -1.89 2.80 -0.88
CA ARG A 108 -1.64 3.64 -2.07
C ARG A 108 -2.63 3.37 -3.18
N LEU A 109 -3.01 2.12 -3.36
CA LEU A 109 -3.98 1.71 -4.37
C LEU A 109 -5.39 2.26 -4.07
N VAL A 110 -5.74 2.38 -2.79
CA VAL A 110 -7.05 2.87 -2.34
C VAL A 110 -6.94 4.27 -1.74
N ASN A 111 -7.17 5.29 -2.55
CA ASN A 111 -7.15 6.69 -2.09
C ASN A 111 -8.57 7.27 -1.90
N THR A 112 -9.54 6.73 -2.65
CA THR A 112 -10.94 7.19 -2.70
C THR A 112 -11.91 6.00 -2.66
N SER A 113 -13.18 6.26 -2.34
CA SER A 113 -14.23 5.23 -2.43
C SER A 113 -14.41 4.67 -3.84
N LYS A 114 -14.09 5.46 -4.87
CA LYS A 114 -14.13 5.02 -6.26
C LYS A 114 -13.01 4.03 -6.59
N ASP A 115 -11.83 4.15 -5.96
CA ASP A 115 -10.78 3.12 -6.06
C ASP A 115 -11.28 1.79 -5.48
N ILE A 116 -12.00 1.83 -4.35
CA ILE A 116 -12.62 0.63 -3.77
C ILE A 116 -13.62 0.01 -4.74
N GLU A 117 -14.46 0.82 -5.39
CA GLU A 117 -15.42 0.32 -6.40
C GLU A 117 -14.72 -0.33 -7.59
N ILE A 118 -13.62 0.23 -8.09
CA ILE A 118 -12.84 -0.35 -9.19
C ILE A 118 -12.27 -1.70 -8.77
N LEU A 119 -11.64 -1.78 -7.61
CA LEU A 119 -11.07 -3.02 -7.11
C LEU A 119 -12.16 -4.07 -6.83
N HIS A 120 -13.30 -3.67 -6.27
CA HIS A 120 -14.43 -4.55 -6.01
C HIS A 120 -15.07 -5.08 -7.30
N ASN A 121 -15.33 -4.21 -8.28
CA ASN A 121 -16.02 -4.56 -9.52
C ASN A 121 -15.15 -5.37 -10.48
N ASN A 122 -13.83 -5.10 -10.50
CA ASN A 122 -12.85 -5.90 -11.24
C ASN A 122 -12.35 -7.11 -10.41
N GLY A 123 -12.82 -7.19 -9.17
CA GLY A 123 -12.78 -8.36 -8.34
C GLY A 123 -11.93 -8.21 -7.07
N SER A 124 -12.58 -7.78 -5.99
CA SER A 124 -12.27 -8.18 -4.60
C SER A 124 -13.44 -8.99 -4.06
#